data_AF-S8DQH1-F1
#
_entry.id   AF-S8DQH1-F1
#
_cell.length_a   1.000
_cell.length_b   1.000
_cell.length_c   1.000
_cell.angle_alpha   90.00
_cell.angle_beta   90.00
_cell.angle_gamma   90.00
#
_symmetry.space_group_name_H-M   'P 1'
#
loop_
_entity.id
_entity.type
_entity.pdbx_description
1 polymer ?
#
loop_
_entity_poly.entity_id
_entity_poly.type
_entity_poly.pdbx_seq_one_letter_code
_entity_poly.pdbx_strand_id
1 'polypeptide(L)'
;LINADIRNIGCRRRVLTLVYSNDKHSKPDMNIITHIVFSRSATDFDHKDCDQDQPLGCARCAPVAPMVCCDICHPLAFEDVFTPKPSRTTRGLRKSTVKPYDSGSQDHELRQALLQWRDEETRRLYGSAILHIHGGSFVLPIETMKRIIQCAHAGIISTPEQFRRE
;
A
#
# COMPACT_ATOMS: atom_id res chain seq x y z
N LEU A 1 7.37 5.35 25.46
CA LEU A 1 8.51 4.40 25.46
C LEU A 1 9.11 4.37 26.85
N ILE A 2 9.11 3.22 27.52
CA ILE A 2 9.68 3.07 28.87
C ILE A 2 11.21 3.13 28.73
N ASN A 3 11.89 4.00 29.49
CA ASN A 3 13.37 4.15 29.59
C ASN A 3 14.12 4.81 28.41
N ALA A 4 13.53 5.81 27.73
CA ALA A 4 14.19 6.51 26.61
C ALA A 4 15.40 7.37 27.03
N ASP A 5 15.30 7.94 28.22
CA ASP A 5 16.28 8.69 29.00
C ASP A 5 17.54 7.87 29.35
N ILE A 6 17.39 6.60 29.70
CA ILE A 6 18.51 5.70 30.05
C ILE A 6 19.26 5.21 28.80
N ARG A 7 18.60 5.22 27.63
CA ARG A 7 19.13 4.66 26.38
C ARG A 7 19.75 5.69 25.43
N ASN A 8 19.88 6.95 25.87
CA ASN A 8 20.43 8.05 25.08
C ASN A 8 19.71 8.22 23.71
N ILE A 9 18.41 7.92 23.66
CA ILE A 9 17.58 8.06 22.46
C ILE A 9 17.10 9.53 22.39
N GLY A 10 17.85 10.39 21.70
CA GLY A 10 17.51 11.83 21.53
C GLY A 10 16.26 12.11 20.67
N CYS A 11 15.78 13.38 20.57
CA CYS A 11 14.57 13.73 19.77
C CYS A 11 14.69 13.10 18.37
N ARG A 12 13.61 12.44 17.94
CA ARG A 12 13.52 11.83 16.60
C ARG A 12 13.54 12.85 15.47
N ARG A 13 13.43 14.15 15.78
CA ARG A 13 13.55 15.27 14.86
C ARG A 13 15.00 15.50 14.44
N ARG A 14 15.64 14.44 13.92
CA ARG A 14 16.70 14.59 12.94
C ARG A 14 16.00 14.63 11.60
N VAL A 15 16.26 15.67 10.80
CA VAL A 15 15.72 15.78 9.45
C VAL A 15 16.14 14.52 8.70
N LEU A 16 15.17 13.64 8.43
CA LEU A 16 15.34 12.54 7.49
C LEU A 16 15.12 13.15 6.11
N THR A 17 16.20 13.31 5.35
CA THR A 17 16.10 13.65 3.94
C THR A 17 15.53 12.44 3.20
N LEU A 18 14.22 12.41 3.00
CA LEU A 18 13.56 11.45 2.13
C LEU A 18 13.79 11.89 0.69
N VAL A 19 14.79 11.30 0.04
CA VAL A 19 14.98 11.46 -1.40
C VAL A 19 13.97 10.57 -2.12
N TYR A 20 12.89 11.15 -2.62
CA TYR A 20 12.02 10.46 -3.57
C TYR A 20 12.68 10.52 -4.94
N SER A 21 13.47 9.50 -5.28
CA SER A 21 13.93 9.32 -6.66
C SER A 21 12.73 8.86 -7.50
N ASN A 22 12.08 9.83 -8.15
CA ASN A 22 11.03 9.56 -9.12
C ASN A 22 11.59 9.42 -10.55
N ASP A 23 12.91 9.23 -10.67
CA ASP A 23 13.56 8.99 -11.94
C ASP A 23 13.41 7.52 -12.34
N LYS A 24 12.37 7.29 -13.14
CA LYS A 24 12.36 6.17 -14.08
C LYS A 24 13.52 6.35 -15.04
N HIS A 25 14.68 5.77 -14.74
CA HIS A 25 15.59 5.12 -15.68
C HIS A 25 16.83 4.66 -14.93
N SER A 26 16.81 3.41 -14.44
CA SER A 26 17.93 2.45 -14.48
C SER A 26 17.54 1.17 -13.74
N LYS A 27 17.81 0.02 -14.36
CA LYS A 27 17.47 -1.32 -13.89
C LYS A 27 18.23 -1.68 -12.59
N PRO A 28 17.71 -2.65 -11.79
CA PRO A 28 18.17 -2.90 -10.45
C PRO A 28 19.43 -3.77 -10.46
N ASP A 29 20.41 -3.43 -9.63
CA ASP A 29 21.39 -4.41 -9.18
C ASP A 29 21.15 -4.75 -7.71
N MET A 30 21.06 -6.06 -7.50
CA MET A 30 20.89 -6.79 -6.26
C MET A 30 21.99 -6.43 -5.25
N ASN A 31 21.61 -5.82 -4.14
CA ASN A 31 21.91 -6.31 -2.79
C ASN A 31 21.31 -5.37 -1.75
N ILE A 32 20.25 -5.85 -1.10
CA ILE A 32 19.62 -5.24 0.07
C ILE A 32 20.61 -5.35 1.23
N ILE A 33 21.43 -4.31 1.40
CA ILE A 33 21.98 -3.97 2.70
C ILE A 33 21.66 -2.50 2.90
N THR A 34 20.75 -2.26 3.84
CA THR A 34 20.32 -0.95 4.33
C THR A 34 21.50 -0.23 4.99
N HIS A 35 22.49 0.19 4.21
CA HIS A 35 23.48 1.16 4.64
C HIS A 35 22.81 2.53 4.62
N ILE A 36 22.33 2.95 5.80
CA ILE A 36 22.02 4.35 6.07
C ILE A 36 23.37 5.08 6.02
N VAL A 37 23.75 5.54 4.84
CA VAL A 37 24.92 6.39 4.66
C VAL A 37 24.56 7.78 5.19
N PHE A 38 25.19 8.18 6.29
CA PHE A 38 25.15 9.55 6.81
C PHE A 38 25.96 10.46 5.88
N SER A 39 25.40 10.76 4.70
CA SER A 39 25.99 11.71 3.76
C SER A 39 25.43 13.10 4.02
N ARG A 40 26.30 13.98 4.49
CA ARG A 40 26.05 15.43 4.62
C ARG A 40 26.17 16.07 3.24
N SER A 41 25.24 15.78 2.34
CA SER A 41 25.12 16.45 1.04
C SER A 41 23.93 17.39 1.08
N ALA A 42 24.21 18.69 0.93
CA ALA A 42 23.21 19.73 0.78
C ALA A 42 22.40 19.43 -0.50
N THR A 43 21.21 18.88 -0.33
CA THR A 43 20.25 18.72 -1.42
C THR A 43 19.50 20.03 -1.55
N ASP A 44 19.59 20.64 -2.74
CA ASP A 44 18.78 21.79 -3.11
C ASP A 44 17.31 21.49 -2.87
N PHE A 45 16.65 22.45 -2.23
CA PHE A 45 15.24 22.34 -1.95
C PHE A 45 14.46 23.01 -3.07
N ASP A 46 13.50 22.29 -3.65
CA ASP A 46 12.57 22.76 -4.70
C ASP A 46 11.83 24.07 -4.31
N HIS A 47 11.72 24.35 -3.01
CA HIS A 47 11.13 25.61 -2.52
C HIS A 47 12.03 26.84 -2.71
N LYS A 48 13.36 26.66 -2.78
CA LYS A 48 14.31 27.76 -3.02
C LYS A 48 14.27 28.24 -4.47
N ASP A 49 13.85 27.39 -5.40
CA ASP A 49 13.66 27.76 -6.80
C ASP A 49 12.41 28.63 -7.02
N CYS A 50 11.47 28.61 -6.06
CA CYS A 50 10.26 29.43 -6.13
C CYS A 50 10.51 30.90 -5.77
N ASP A 51 11.48 31.19 -4.90
CA ASP A 51 11.86 32.54 -4.51
C ASP A 51 13.31 32.52 -4.01
N GLN A 52 14.24 32.99 -4.85
CA GLN A 52 15.68 32.95 -4.58
C GLN A 52 16.12 34.03 -3.58
N ASP A 53 15.28 35.04 -3.32
CA ASP A 53 15.56 36.10 -2.36
C ASP A 53 15.28 35.64 -0.92
N GLN A 54 14.50 34.57 -0.73
CA GLN A 54 14.19 33.99 0.57
C GLN A 54 14.88 32.64 0.79
N PRO A 55 15.66 32.46 1.87
CA PRO A 55 16.45 31.23 2.09
C PRO A 55 15.60 29.97 2.31
N LEU A 56 14.30 30.14 2.57
CA LEU A 56 13.30 29.09 2.78
C LEU A 56 12.27 29.03 1.66
N GLY A 57 12.40 29.85 0.59
CA GLY A 57 11.36 30.01 -0.43
C GLY A 57 10.18 30.87 0.05
N CYS A 58 9.23 31.14 -0.85
CA CYS A 58 8.07 31.95 -0.52
C CYS A 58 7.20 31.31 0.59
N ALA A 59 6.31 32.08 1.21
CA ALA A 59 5.42 31.61 2.29
C ALA A 59 4.59 30.35 1.95
N ARG A 60 4.36 30.07 0.66
CA ARG A 60 3.65 28.86 0.20
C ARG A 60 4.56 27.63 0.09
N CYS A 61 5.83 27.84 -0.26
CA CYS A 61 6.79 26.76 -0.50
C CYS A 61 7.67 26.49 0.72
N ALA A 62 7.77 27.45 1.64
CA ALA A 62 8.53 27.33 2.87
C ALA A 62 8.01 26.17 3.74
N PRO A 63 8.90 25.26 4.19
CA PRO A 63 8.52 24.21 5.11
C PRO A 63 7.93 24.82 6.39
N VAL A 64 6.67 24.49 6.70
CA VAL A 64 6.04 24.91 7.95
C VAL A 64 6.65 24.12 9.09
N ALA A 65 7.22 24.82 10.08
CA ALA A 65 7.75 24.17 11.26
C ALA A 65 6.59 23.47 12.02
N PRO A 66 6.66 22.14 12.25
CA PRO A 66 5.60 21.48 13.00
C PRO A 66 5.56 21.99 14.45
N MET A 67 4.35 22.20 14.95
CA MET A 67 4.07 22.65 16.32
C MET A 67 4.52 21.64 17.39
N VAL A 68 4.75 20.37 17.02
CA VAL A 68 5.10 19.26 17.94
C VAL A 68 6.38 18.55 17.42
N CYS A 69 7.42 18.31 18.28
CA CYS A 69 8.72 17.69 17.87
C CYS A 69 8.55 16.23 17.44
N CYS A 70 8.09 15.38 18.36
CA CYS A 70 7.86 13.95 18.20
C CYS A 70 7.19 13.39 19.47
N ASP A 71 6.82 12.12 19.42
CA ASP A 71 6.26 11.33 20.52
C ASP A 71 7.18 11.22 21.75
N ILE A 72 8.49 11.38 21.57
CA ILE A 72 9.45 11.38 22.70
C ILE A 72 9.43 12.71 23.46
N CYS A 73 9.38 13.83 22.74
CA CYS A 73 9.44 15.16 23.37
C CYS A 73 8.08 15.66 23.85
N HIS A 74 7.00 15.23 23.20
CA HIS A 74 5.64 15.66 23.51
C HIS A 74 4.72 14.43 23.55
N PRO A 75 4.91 13.50 24.49
CA PRO A 75 4.16 12.24 24.53
C PRO A 75 2.65 12.44 24.61
N LEU A 76 2.20 13.47 25.35
CA LEU A 76 0.79 13.82 25.51
C LEU A 76 0.12 14.24 24.18
N ALA A 77 0.89 14.77 23.22
CA ALA A 77 0.35 15.19 21.92
C ALA A 77 0.03 14.01 20.98
N PHE A 78 0.37 12.77 21.38
CA PHE A 78 0.18 11.56 20.57
C PHE A 78 -0.67 10.50 21.26
N GLU A 79 -1.32 10.80 22.40
CA GLU A 79 -2.14 9.82 23.14
C GLU A 79 -3.23 9.21 22.25
N ASP A 80 -3.90 10.04 21.44
CA ASP A 80 -4.96 9.61 20.53
C ASP A 80 -4.46 8.74 19.36
N VAL A 81 -3.15 8.78 19.06
CA VAL A 81 -2.54 7.99 17.98
C VAL A 81 -2.25 6.56 18.45
N PHE A 82 -2.13 6.34 19.77
CA PHE A 82 -1.95 5.01 20.33
C PHE A 82 -3.28 4.28 20.40
N THR A 83 -3.81 3.84 19.25
CA THR A 83 -4.92 2.90 19.23
C THR A 83 -4.51 1.62 19.96
N PRO A 84 -5.29 1.14 20.95
CA PRO A 84 -5.02 -0.15 21.56
C PRO A 84 -4.98 -1.22 20.47
N LYS A 85 -3.95 -2.08 20.50
CA LYS A 85 -3.83 -3.19 19.55
C LYS A 85 -5.14 -3.95 19.56
N PRO A 86 -5.83 -4.12 18.42
CA PRO A 86 -7.05 -4.91 18.39
C PRO A 86 -6.74 -6.27 18.98
N SER A 87 -7.58 -6.72 19.90
CA SER A 87 -7.47 -8.04 20.50
C SER A 87 -7.36 -9.07 19.37
N ARG A 88 -6.45 -10.04 19.53
CA ARG A 88 -6.11 -11.01 18.50
C ARG A 88 -7.41 -11.62 17.95
N THR A 89 -7.73 -11.32 16.70
CA THR A 89 -8.98 -11.76 16.08
C THR A 89 -9.09 -13.28 16.21
N THR A 90 -10.29 -13.74 16.55
CA THR A 90 -10.69 -15.14 16.44
C THR A 90 -10.17 -15.68 15.11
N ARG A 91 -9.50 -16.84 15.12
CA ARG A 91 -8.90 -17.44 13.91
C ARG A 91 -9.91 -17.32 12.76
N GLY A 92 -9.58 -16.50 11.78
CA GLY A 92 -10.41 -16.33 10.60
C GLY A 92 -10.72 -17.69 9.99
N LEU A 93 -11.89 -17.80 9.37
CA LEU A 93 -12.30 -19.00 8.67
C LEU A 93 -11.18 -19.41 7.71
N ARG A 94 -10.64 -20.62 7.89
CA ARG A 94 -9.50 -21.08 7.11
C ARG A 94 -9.95 -21.27 5.67
N LYS A 95 -9.39 -20.49 4.75
CA LYS A 95 -9.54 -20.70 3.30
C LYS A 95 -9.12 -22.10 2.92
N SER A 96 -9.83 -22.73 2.00
CA SER A 96 -9.48 -24.08 1.54
C SER A 96 -8.09 -24.11 0.87
N THR A 97 -7.26 -25.09 1.21
CA THR A 97 -5.94 -25.23 0.58
C THR A 97 -6.10 -25.88 -0.79
N VAL A 98 -5.75 -25.16 -1.86
CA VAL A 98 -5.77 -25.68 -3.24
C VAL A 98 -4.33 -26.00 -3.65
N LYS A 99 -4.11 -27.20 -4.18
CA LYS A 99 -2.80 -27.61 -4.71
C LYS A 99 -2.51 -26.88 -6.03
N PRO A 100 -1.25 -26.58 -6.35
CA PRO A 100 -0.88 -26.13 -7.69
C PRO A 100 -1.37 -27.12 -8.75
N TYR A 101 -1.88 -26.60 -9.86
CA TYR A 101 -2.39 -27.39 -10.98
C TYR A 101 -2.14 -26.66 -12.29
N ASP A 102 -2.13 -27.41 -13.40
CA ASP A 102 -1.99 -26.86 -14.75
C ASP A 102 -3.36 -26.46 -15.30
N SER A 103 -3.46 -25.24 -15.83
CA SER A 103 -4.72 -24.68 -16.32
C SER A 103 -5.24 -25.48 -17.51
N GLY A 104 -6.47 -25.97 -17.42
CA GLY A 104 -7.16 -26.64 -18.52
C GLY A 104 -7.98 -25.68 -19.39
N SER A 105 -8.55 -26.19 -20.48
CA SER A 105 -9.46 -25.42 -21.35
C SER A 105 -10.68 -24.88 -20.60
N GLN A 106 -11.22 -25.65 -19.66
CA GLN A 106 -12.37 -25.24 -18.83
C GLN A 106 -12.03 -24.05 -17.91
N ASP A 107 -10.81 -24.00 -17.38
CA ASP A 107 -10.35 -22.87 -16.56
C ASP A 107 -10.26 -21.58 -17.38
N HIS A 108 -9.80 -21.70 -18.63
CA HIS A 108 -9.71 -20.58 -19.57
C HIS A 108 -11.11 -20.07 -19.96
N GLU A 109 -12.05 -20.97 -20.20
CA GLU A 109 -13.44 -20.61 -20.49
C GLU A 109 -14.09 -19.90 -19.29
N LEU A 110 -13.94 -20.45 -18.09
CA LEU A 110 -14.42 -19.82 -16.85
C LEU A 110 -13.78 -18.45 -16.64
N ARG A 111 -12.47 -18.32 -16.88
CA ARG A 111 -11.77 -17.04 -16.80
C ARG A 111 -12.34 -16.01 -17.76
N GLN A 112 -12.60 -16.40 -19.01
CA GLN A 112 -13.16 -15.50 -20.02
C GLN A 112 -14.57 -15.06 -19.63
N ALA A 113 -15.42 -15.97 -19.18
CA ALA A 113 -16.77 -15.67 -18.70
C ALA A 113 -16.74 -14.69 -17.51
N LEU A 114 -15.82 -14.89 -16.55
CA LEU A 114 -15.66 -14.00 -15.40
C LEU A 114 -15.15 -12.61 -15.80
N LEU A 115 -14.25 -12.51 -16.79
CA LEU A 115 -13.77 -11.23 -17.32
C LEU A 115 -14.91 -10.47 -18.01
N GLN A 116 -15.68 -11.15 -18.85
CA GLN A 116 -16.82 -10.56 -19.53
C GLN A 116 -17.88 -10.07 -18.53
N TRP A 117 -18.28 -10.92 -17.59
CA TRP A 117 -19.24 -10.57 -16.54
C TRP A 117 -18.76 -9.37 -15.72
N ARG A 118 -17.47 -9.35 -15.34
CA ARG A 118 -16.87 -8.25 -14.58
C ARG A 118 -16.96 -6.92 -15.32
N ASP A 119 -16.69 -6.92 -16.62
CA ASP A 119 -16.70 -5.70 -17.42
C ASP A 119 -18.15 -5.22 -17.69
N GLU A 120 -19.09 -6.15 -17.90
CA GLU A 120 -20.53 -5.85 -18.00
C GLU A 120 -21.07 -5.24 -16.71
N GLU A 121 -20.73 -5.84 -15.55
CA GLU A 121 -21.19 -5.36 -14.25
C GLU A 121 -20.56 -4.01 -13.87
N THR A 122 -19.29 -3.80 -14.24
CA THR A 122 -18.62 -2.50 -14.06
C THR A 122 -19.29 -1.42 -14.92
N ARG A 123 -19.63 -1.74 -16.17
CA ARG A 123 -20.38 -0.84 -17.05
C ARG A 123 -21.75 -0.51 -16.46
N ARG A 124 -22.42 -1.49 -15.85
CA ARG A 124 -23.74 -1.32 -15.22
C ARG A 124 -23.69 -0.42 -13.98
N LEU A 125 -22.69 -0.60 -13.11
CA LEU A 125 -22.59 0.13 -11.84
C LEU A 125 -21.94 1.51 -11.97
N TYR A 126 -20.92 1.64 -12.81
CA TYR A 126 -20.06 2.83 -12.88
C TYR A 126 -20.03 3.51 -14.25
N GLY A 127 -20.71 2.94 -15.25
CA GLY A 127 -20.73 3.44 -16.61
C GLY A 127 -19.47 3.09 -17.42
N SER A 128 -19.55 3.33 -18.73
CA SER A 128 -18.48 2.96 -19.68
C SER A 128 -17.18 3.76 -19.48
N ALA A 129 -17.26 4.99 -18.99
CA ALA A 129 -16.09 5.84 -18.76
C ALA A 129 -15.16 5.25 -17.69
N ILE A 130 -15.72 4.80 -16.56
CA ILE A 130 -14.95 4.17 -15.48
C ILE A 130 -14.35 2.84 -15.92
N LEU A 131 -15.09 2.03 -16.68
CA LEU A 131 -14.58 0.79 -17.25
C LEU A 131 -13.36 1.04 -18.15
N HIS A 132 -13.37 2.09 -18.97
CA HIS A 132 -12.24 2.41 -19.85
C HIS A 132 -11.01 2.92 -19.10
N ILE A 133 -11.19 3.73 -18.05
CA ILE A 133 -10.07 4.35 -17.31
C ILE A 133 -9.44 3.36 -16.31
N HIS A 134 -10.27 2.61 -15.59
CA HIS A 134 -9.82 1.79 -14.45
C HIS A 134 -10.02 0.28 -14.65
N GLY A 135 -10.74 -0.14 -15.69
CA GLY A 135 -11.10 -1.53 -15.91
C GLY A 135 -12.13 -2.05 -14.90
N GLY A 136 -12.43 -3.34 -14.98
CA GLY A 136 -13.42 -3.99 -14.11
C GLY A 136 -12.92 -4.40 -12.71
N SER A 137 -11.71 -4.00 -12.33
CA SER A 137 -11.07 -4.46 -11.08
C SER A 137 -11.81 -4.08 -9.81
N PHE A 138 -12.66 -3.03 -9.85
CA PHE A 138 -13.50 -2.62 -8.72
C PHE A 138 -14.61 -3.63 -8.38
N VAL A 139 -15.17 -4.30 -9.40
CA VAL A 139 -16.22 -5.29 -9.20
C VAL A 139 -15.62 -6.63 -8.79
N LEU A 140 -14.58 -7.07 -9.51
CA LEU A 140 -13.92 -8.34 -9.23
C LEU A 140 -12.40 -8.23 -9.44
N PRO A 141 -11.62 -8.14 -8.34
CA PRO A 141 -10.17 -8.15 -8.42
C PRO A 141 -9.63 -9.42 -9.07
N ILE A 142 -8.52 -9.29 -9.82
CA ILE A 142 -7.89 -10.41 -10.54
C ILE A 142 -7.50 -11.56 -9.59
N GLU A 143 -7.01 -11.24 -8.39
CA GLU A 143 -6.63 -12.25 -7.41
C GLU A 143 -7.84 -13.03 -6.88
N THR A 144 -8.98 -12.35 -6.68
CA THR A 144 -10.25 -13.01 -6.33
C THR A 144 -10.71 -13.91 -7.48
N MET A 145 -10.64 -13.44 -8.72
CA MET A 145 -10.99 -14.25 -9.90
C MET A 145 -10.10 -15.51 -10.02
N LYS A 146 -8.78 -15.38 -9.86
CA LYS A 146 -7.86 -16.53 -9.83
C LYS A 146 -8.25 -17.53 -8.75
N ARG A 147 -8.59 -17.04 -7.56
CA ARG A 147 -9.02 -17.88 -6.44
C ARG A 147 -10.32 -18.63 -6.75
N ILE A 148 -11.29 -17.97 -7.38
CA ILE A 148 -12.53 -18.61 -7.83
C ILE A 148 -12.22 -19.75 -8.79
N ILE A 149 -11.41 -19.50 -9.83
CA ILE A 149 -11.03 -20.52 -10.81
C ILE A 149 -10.32 -21.71 -10.12
N GLN A 150 -9.37 -21.43 -9.22
CA GLN A 150 -8.68 -22.46 -8.43
C GLN A 150 -9.64 -23.32 -7.60
N CYS A 151 -10.60 -22.70 -6.92
CA CYS A 151 -11.59 -23.41 -6.13
C CYS A 151 -12.56 -24.20 -7.02
N ALA A 152 -12.91 -23.68 -8.19
CA ALA A 152 -13.78 -24.36 -9.16
C ALA A 152 -13.10 -25.62 -9.71
N HIS A 153 -11.83 -25.49 -10.13
CA HIS A 153 -11.02 -26.61 -10.60
C HIS A 153 -10.89 -27.71 -9.54
N ALA A 154 -10.69 -27.33 -8.27
CA ALA A 154 -10.60 -28.27 -7.17
C ALA A 154 -11.96 -28.87 -6.73
N GLY A 155 -13.07 -28.47 -7.35
CA GLY A 155 -14.43 -28.90 -6.99
C GLY A 155 -14.93 -28.37 -5.64
N ILE A 156 -14.27 -27.35 -5.07
CA ILE A 156 -14.60 -26.78 -3.76
C ILE A 156 -15.86 -25.91 -3.83
N ILE A 157 -16.05 -25.21 -4.97
CA ILE A 157 -17.19 -24.32 -5.21
C ILE A 157 -18.10 -24.88 -6.29
N SER A 158 -18.95 -25.83 -5.92
CA SER A 158 -20.00 -26.36 -6.78
C SER A 158 -21.37 -25.73 -6.48
N THR A 159 -21.56 -25.15 -5.30
CA THR A 159 -22.81 -24.49 -4.90
C THR A 159 -22.60 -23.04 -4.46
N PRO A 160 -23.64 -22.18 -4.55
CA PRO A 160 -23.58 -20.80 -4.05
C PRO A 160 -23.19 -20.71 -2.57
N GLU A 161 -23.62 -21.68 -1.75
CA GLU A 161 -23.31 -21.74 -0.32
C GLU A 161 -21.82 -22.00 -0.09
N GLN A 162 -21.21 -22.86 -0.91
CA GLN A 162 -19.78 -23.12 -0.86
C GLN A 162 -18.98 -21.90 -1.33
N PHE A 163 -19.49 -21.18 -2.33
CA PHE A 163 -18.90 -19.93 -2.80
C PHE A 163 -18.90 -18.85 -1.71
N ARG A 164 -20.03 -18.64 -0.99
CA ARG A 164 -20.11 -17.66 0.11
C ARG A 164 -19.15 -17.95 1.26
N ARG A 165 -18.69 -19.19 1.41
CA ARG A 165 -17.82 -19.62 2.50
C ARG A 165 -16.33 -19.33 2.23
N GLU A 166 -15.94 -19.19 0.96
CA GLU A 166 -14.54 -18.96 0.54
C GLU A 166 -14.21 -17.48 0.31
#